data_AF-A0AAD0QJF6-F1
#
_entry.id   AF-A0AAD0QJF6-F1
#
_cell.length_a   1.000
_cell.length_b   1.000
_cell.length_c   1.000
_cell.angle_alpha   90.00
_cell.angle_beta   90.00
_cell.angle_gamma   90.00
#
_symmetry.space_group_name_H-M   'P 1'
#
loop_
_entity.id
_entity.type
_entity.pdbx_description
1 polymer ?
#
loop_
_entity_poly.entity_id
_entity_poly.type
_entity_poly.pdbx_seq_one_letter_code
_entity_poly.pdbx_strand_id
1 'polypeptide(L)' 'MQKVFQVKNICPFFLLKLSKDEFYNFLDEEYKRIFGIEINIIDIKLDFIKDGLKIKIYKYS' A
#
# COMPACT_ATOMS: atom_id res chain seq x y z
N MET A 1 -2.16 -3.04 -16.32
CA MET A 1 -3.09 -3.93 -15.58
C MET A 1 -3.18 -3.38 -14.16
N GLN A 2 -4.38 -3.06 -13.65
CA GLN A 2 -4.52 -2.43 -12.33
C GLN A 2 -4.41 -3.50 -11.23
N LYS A 3 -3.53 -3.29 -10.25
CA LYS A 3 -3.41 -4.18 -9.08
C LYS A 3 -4.16 -3.58 -7.90
N VAL A 4 -4.98 -4.38 -7.22
CA VAL A 4 -5.79 -3.93 -6.07
C VAL A 4 -5.59 -4.90 -4.93
N PHE A 5 -5.26 -4.37 -3.74
CA PHE A 5 -5.13 -5.18 -2.53
C PHE A 5 -5.58 -4.40 -1.30
N GLN A 6 -5.74 -5.12 -0.18
CA GLN A 6 -6.19 -4.55 1.08
C GLN A 6 -5.20 -4.91 2.18
N VAL A 7 -4.84 -3.92 2.98
CA VAL A 7 -4.12 -4.12 4.23
C VAL A 7 -5.13 -3.91 5.36
N LYS A 8 -5.35 -4.94 6.18
CA LYS A 8 -6.29 -4.91 7.30
C LYS A 8 -5.53 -4.83 8.63
N ASN A 9 -6.25 -4.47 9.70
CA ASN A 9 -5.72 -4.39 11.06
C ASN A 9 -4.57 -3.37 11.21
N ILE A 10 -4.67 -2.29 10.44
CA ILE A 10 -3.72 -1.17 10.46
C ILE A 10 -4.39 0.03 11.10
N CYS A 11 -3.69 0.66 12.04
CA CYS A 11 -4.08 1.96 12.60
C CYS A 11 -3.86 3.05 11.53
N PRO A 12 -4.91 3.74 11.03
CA PRO A 12 -4.74 4.77 10.00
C PRO A 12 -3.82 5.92 10.43
N PHE A 13 -3.78 6.25 11.72
CA PHE A 13 -2.91 7.28 12.27
C PHE A 13 -1.42 6.91 12.23
N PHE A 14 -1.08 5.62 12.15
CA PHE A 14 0.30 5.19 11.93
C PHE A 14 0.80 5.65 10.56
N LEU A 15 -0.02 5.50 9.51
CA LEU A 15 0.34 5.91 8.15
C LEU A 15 0.63 7.41 8.03
N LEU A 16 -0.10 8.23 8.80
CA LEU A 16 0.08 9.69 8.80
C LEU A 16 1.38 10.14 9.46
N LYS A 17 2.02 9.27 10.26
CA LYS A 17 3.32 9.56 10.88
C LYS A 17 4.50 9.21 9.98
N LEU A 18 4.26 8.41 8.94
CA LEU A 18 5.31 7.98 8.02
C LEU A 18 5.68 9.14 7.10
N SER A 19 6.98 9.31 6.88
CA SER A 19 7.48 10.08 5.75
C SER A 19 7.02 9.45 4.43
N LYS A 20 7.16 10.19 3.33
CA LYS A 20 6.83 9.67 2.01
C LYS A 20 7.55 8.35 1.74
N ASP A 21 8.86 8.29 1.94
CA ASP A 21 9.66 7.10 1.60
C ASP A 21 9.31 5.91 2.50
N GLU A 22 9.08 6.14 3.79
CA GLU A 22 8.62 5.10 4.72
C GLU A 22 7.24 4.55 4.33
N PHE A 23 6.34 5.42 3.86
CA PHE A 23 5.02 5.00 3.40
C PHE A 23 5.10 4.11 2.16
N TYR A 24 5.94 4.45 1.18
CA TYR A 24 6.13 3.62 -0.01
C TYR A 24 6.81 2.28 0.34
N ASN A 25 7.83 2.29 1.20
CA ASN A 25 8.47 1.06 1.68
C ASN A 25 7.46 0.14 2.39
N PHE A 26 6.60 0.70 3.24
CA PHE A 26 5.53 -0.05 3.89
C PHE A 26 4.60 -0.72 2.86
N LEU A 27 4.20 -0.01 1.81
CA LEU A 27 3.35 -0.58 0.76
C LEU A 27 4.04 -1.67 -0.04
N ASP A 28 5.33 -1.51 -0.35
CA ASP A 28 6.12 -2.50 -1.08
C ASP A 28 6.30 -3.77 -0.24
N GLU A 29 6.57 -3.64 1.06
CA GLU A 29 6.65 -4.78 2.00
C GLU A 29 5.31 -5.52 2.11
N GLU A 30 4.21 -4.78 2.26
CA GLU A 30 2.86 -5.36 2.31
C GLU A 30 2.50 -6.06 1.00
N TYR A 31 2.85 -5.46 -0.15
CA TYR A 31 2.64 -6.05 -1.46
C TYR A 31 3.47 -7.34 -1.62
N LYS A 32 4.75 -7.31 -1.26
CA LYS A 32 5.64 -8.48 -1.28
C LYS A 32 5.13 -9.58 -0.37
N ARG A 33 4.61 -9.24 0.82
CA ARG A 33 4.04 -10.21 1.76
C ARG A 33 2.81 -10.92 1.18
N ILE A 34 1.95 -10.21 0.46
CA ILE A 34 0.70 -10.76 -0.08
C ILE A 34 0.93 -11.55 -1.37
N PHE A 35 1.79 -11.06 -2.26
CA PHE A 35 1.95 -11.59 -3.62
C PHE A 35 3.29 -12.30 -3.86
N GLY A 36 4.24 -12.24 -2.93
CA GLY A 36 5.57 -12.85 -3.06
C GLY A 36 6.49 -12.14 -4.06
N ILE A 37 6.13 -10.94 -4.52
CA ILE A 37 6.82 -10.21 -5.60
C ILE A 37 7.08 -8.78 -5.15
N GLU A 38 8.28 -8.27 -5.42
CA GLU A 38 8.59 -6.85 -5.26
C GLU A 38 8.08 -6.04 -6.45
N ILE A 39 7.56 -4.85 -6.18
CA ILE A 39 7.16 -3.89 -7.20
C ILE A 39 7.71 -2.53 -6.79
N ASN A 40 8.00 -1.67 -7.76
CA ASN A 40 8.25 -0.27 -7.49
C ASN A 40 6.99 0.53 -7.82
N ILE A 41 6.27 0.97 -6.80
CA ILE A 41 5.00 1.68 -6.95
C ILE A 41 5.24 3.12 -7.45
N ILE A 42 4.76 3.44 -8.64
CA ILE A 42 4.88 4.79 -9.23
C ILE A 42 3.63 5.62 -8.97
N ASP A 43 2.44 5.02 -9.13
CA ASP A 43 1.16 5.71 -8.96
C ASP A 43 0.12 4.82 -8.27
N ILE A 44 -0.52 5.38 -7.23
CA ILE A 44 -1.47 4.71 -6.37
C ILE A 44 -2.64 5.61 -5.96
N LYS A 45 -3.76 4.96 -5.66
CA LYS A 45 -4.86 5.54 -4.91
C LYS A 45 -5.14 4.72 -3.66
N LEU A 46 -5.32 5.44 -2.56
CA LEU A 46 -5.65 4.89 -1.26
C LEU A 46 -7.11 5.21 -0.93
N ASP A 47 -7.87 4.20 -0.54
CA ASP A 47 -9.21 4.36 0.00
C ASP A 47 -9.23 3.76 1.42
N PHE A 48 -9.56 4.58 2.44
CA PHE A 48 -9.75 4.07 3.81
C PHE A 48 -11.01 3.20 3.87
N ILE A 49 -10.90 2.05 4.53
CA ILE A 49 -12.01 1.13 4.79
C ILE A 49 -12.14 0.90 6.29
N LYS A 50 -13.27 0.34 6.73
CA LYS A 50 -13.63 0.21 8.17
C LYS A 50 -12.48 -0.30 9.06
N ASP A 51 -11.72 -1.29 8.57
CA ASP A 51 -10.65 -1.93 9.33
C ASP A 51 -9.27 -1.89 8.61
N GLY A 52 -9.04 -0.89 7.76
CA GLY A 52 -7.73 -0.70 7.14
C GLY A 52 -7.70 0.15 5.87
N LEU A 53 -6.87 -0.27 4.91
CA LEU A 53 -6.57 0.50 3.71
C LEU A 53 -6.75 -0.36 2.46
N LYS A 54 -7.48 0.17 1.47
CA LYS A 54 -7.55 -0.40 0.12
C LYS A 54 -6.60 0.38 -0.78
N ILE A 55 -5.67 -0.33 -1.40
CA ILE A 55 -4.64 0.24 -2.27
C ILE A 55 -4.93 -0.18 -3.71
N LYS A 56 -4.93 0.80 -4.61
CA LYS A 56 -5.06 0.61 -6.06
C LYS A 56 -3.80 1.13 -6.71
N ILE A 57 -3.03 0.25 -7.36
CA ILE A 57 -1.81 0.61 -8.09
C ILE A 57 -2.15 0.74 -9.57
N TYR A 58 -1.90 1.92 -10.13
CA TYR A 58 -2.13 2.22 -11.55
C TYR A 58 -0.87 2.02 -12.38
N LYS A 59 0.31 2.34 -11.82
CA LYS A 59 1.60 2.23 -12.49
C LYS A 59 2.66 1.69 -11.54
N TYR A 60 3.42 0.69 -11.99
CA TYR A 60 4.52 0.06 -11.27
C TYR A 60 5.56 -0.46 -12.27
N SER A 61 6.81 -0.61 -11.85
CA SER A 61 7.89 -1.26 -12.61
C SER A 61 8.46 -2.45 -11.87
#